data_AF-A0A7C7MJJ0-F1
#
_entry.id   AF-A0A7C7MJJ0-F1
#
_cell.length_a   1.000
_cell.length_b   1.000
_cell.length_c   1.000
_cell.angle_alpha   90.00
_cell.angle_beta   90.00
_cell.angle_gamma   90.00
#
_symmetry.space_group_name_H-M   'P 1'
#
loop_
_entity.id
_entity.type
_entity.pdbx_description
1 polymer ?
#
loop_
_entity_poly.entity_id
_entity_poly.type
_entity_poly.pdbx_seq_one_letter_code
_entity_poly.pdbx_strand_id
1 'polypeptide(L)'
;MKTYRLLVFVSLTLFSSLKMLGVNSAEINSIEIQQINQIIISVDESGAILFNEEKTELSSLEKQISDRIDFFVEKGFDKPTVTIRIFEDTSTEILENIKAEVRKTSIEFLDIQQTKKVEKKVEEVDSLDIQKYKKIITAWKQQNETDRTFNKADVEFVRNVYKRMNFNQMMRAGKLPSFVPKVEELDTIN
;
A
#
# COMPACT_ATOMS: atom_id res chain seq x y z
N MET A 1 -4.24 -47.08 69.70
CA MET A 1 -4.84 -46.06 70.59
C MET A 1 -4.63 -44.69 69.95
N LYS A 2 -5.68 -43.85 69.97
CA LYS A 2 -5.87 -42.57 69.26
C LYS A 2 -6.38 -42.66 67.83
N THR A 3 -7.21 -41.68 67.54
CA THR A 3 -8.48 -41.72 66.83
C THR A 3 -8.64 -40.45 66.01
N TYR A 4 -9.31 -40.59 64.86
CA TYR A 4 -10.15 -39.63 64.14
C TYR A 4 -9.67 -38.20 63.84
N ARG A 5 -9.72 -37.85 62.55
CA ARG A 5 -10.27 -36.61 61.94
C ARG A 5 -10.23 -36.84 60.42
N LEU A 6 -11.21 -36.53 59.58
CA LEU A 6 -12.56 -35.95 59.68
C LEU A 6 -13.12 -35.98 58.24
N LEU A 7 -14.37 -36.41 58.04
CA LEU A 7 -15.35 -36.09 56.95
C LEU A 7 -14.84 -35.76 55.52
N VAL A 8 -15.15 -36.48 54.43
CA VAL A 8 -16.45 -36.82 53.75
C VAL A 8 -17.40 -35.63 53.52
N PHE A 9 -17.85 -35.50 52.25
CA PHE A 9 -18.74 -34.50 51.61
C PHE A 9 -18.01 -33.22 51.17
N VAL A 10 -17.95 -32.83 49.89
CA VAL A 10 -19.04 -32.52 48.93
C VAL A 10 -18.38 -32.50 47.52
N SER A 11 -18.61 -33.43 46.59
CA SER A 11 -19.71 -33.43 45.60
C SER A 11 -20.20 -32.03 45.18
N LEU A 12 -19.53 -31.35 44.24
CA LEU A 12 -20.12 -30.54 43.17
C LEU A 12 -19.00 -29.70 42.52
N THR A 13 -18.55 -30.09 41.33
CA THR A 13 -18.08 -29.21 40.21
C THR A 13 -17.65 -30.05 39.00
N LEU A 14 -18.23 -31.25 38.84
CA LEU A 14 -18.40 -31.84 37.52
C LEU A 14 -19.60 -31.14 36.87
N PHE A 15 -19.33 -30.50 35.74
CA PHE A 15 -20.28 -29.91 34.78
C PHE A 15 -21.02 -28.63 35.16
N SER A 16 -20.43 -27.50 34.79
CA SER A 16 -21.17 -26.33 34.31
C SER A 16 -20.44 -25.66 33.15
N SER A 17 -20.90 -25.95 31.92
CA SER A 17 -20.93 -25.07 30.73
C SER A 17 -19.59 -24.52 30.19
N LEU A 18 -19.00 -25.09 29.14
CA LEU A 18 -19.43 -24.98 27.73
C LEU A 18 -19.48 -23.52 27.22
N LYS A 19 -18.33 -22.98 26.79
CA LYS A 19 -18.17 -22.13 25.60
C LYS A 19 -16.80 -22.47 25.00
N MET A 20 -16.77 -23.26 23.93
CA MET A 20 -16.93 -22.84 22.54
C MET A 20 -15.66 -22.20 21.96
N LEU A 21 -15.26 -22.84 20.86
CA LEU A 21 -14.48 -22.37 19.72
C LEU A 21 -12.98 -22.24 19.91
N GLY A 22 -12.29 -22.98 19.06
CA GLY A 22 -10.87 -22.91 18.86
C GLY A 22 -10.46 -21.51 18.46
N VAL A 23 -9.44 -21.03 19.14
CA VAL A 23 -8.50 -20.12 18.52
C VAL A 23 -7.35 -21.01 18.15
N ASN A 24 -7.25 -21.30 16.86
CA ASN A 24 -5.96 -21.62 16.27
C ASN A 24 -5.02 -20.53 16.76
N SER A 25 -4.14 -20.83 17.71
CA SER A 25 -2.89 -20.11 17.81
C SER A 25 -2.13 -20.50 16.55
N ALA A 26 -2.56 -19.90 15.43
CA ALA A 26 -1.65 -19.61 14.35
C ALA A 26 -0.46 -18.99 15.06
N GLU A 27 0.66 -19.69 15.01
CA GLU A 27 1.96 -19.06 15.05
C GLU A 27 1.85 -17.86 14.12
N ILE A 28 1.54 -16.71 14.70
CA ILE A 28 1.87 -15.44 14.11
C ILE A 28 3.39 -15.52 14.15
N ASN A 29 3.96 -16.03 13.05
CA ASN A 29 5.29 -15.65 12.65
C ASN A 29 5.24 -14.13 12.64
N SER A 30 5.58 -13.54 13.79
CA SER A 30 6.07 -12.18 13.86
C SER A 30 7.31 -12.24 13.00
N ILE A 31 7.14 -11.97 11.72
CA ILE A 31 8.12 -11.21 10.99
C ILE A 31 8.21 -9.94 11.84
N GLU A 32 9.09 -9.94 12.85
CA GLU A 32 9.79 -8.74 13.22
C GLU A 32 10.39 -8.30 11.89
N ILE A 33 9.67 -7.42 11.21
CA ILE A 33 10.24 -6.60 10.17
C ILE A 33 11.34 -5.90 10.96
N GLN A 34 12.57 -6.40 10.87
CA GLN A 34 13.73 -5.67 11.33
C GLN A 34 13.52 -4.28 10.76
N GLN A 35 13.26 -3.30 11.62
CA GLN A 35 13.23 -1.92 11.19
C GLN A 35 14.64 -1.68 10.67
N ILE A 36 14.80 -1.75 9.35
CA ILE A 36 16.04 -1.36 8.70
C ILE A 36 16.13 0.13 9.03
N ASN A 37 16.96 0.43 10.01
CA ASN A 37 17.26 1.78 10.42
C ASN A 37 18.06 2.40 9.28
N GLN A 38 17.32 3.10 8.43
CA GLN A 38 17.83 3.74 7.23
C GLN A 38 17.76 5.25 7.43
N ILE A 39 18.78 5.93 6.93
CA ILE A 39 18.77 7.38 6.76
C ILE A 39 18.34 7.64 5.33
N ILE A 40 17.28 8.43 5.15
CA ILE A 40 16.78 8.79 3.83
C ILE A 40 17.17 10.23 3.54
N ILE A 41 17.92 10.43 2.46
CA ILE A 41 18.20 11.75 1.91
C ILE A 41 17.43 11.85 0.60
N SER A 42 16.54 12.82 0.47
CA SER A 42 15.78 13.04 -0.76
C SER A 42 15.93 14.45 -1.29
N VAL A 43 15.85 14.61 -2.61
CA VAL A 43 15.78 15.93 -3.25
C VAL A 43 14.37 16.13 -3.78
N ASP A 44 13.72 17.22 -3.36
CA ASP A 44 12.37 17.55 -3.80
C ASP A 44 12.34 18.18 -5.21
N GLU A 45 11.14 18.40 -5.76
CA GLU A 45 10.97 19.01 -7.10
C GLU A 45 11.55 20.43 -7.20
N SER A 46 11.75 21.12 -6.08
CA SER A 46 12.34 22.46 -6.04
C SER A 46 13.88 22.44 -5.93
N GLY A 47 14.47 21.23 -5.85
CA GLY A 47 15.91 21.05 -5.63
C GLY A 47 16.34 21.19 -4.17
N ALA A 48 15.40 21.23 -3.23
CA ALA A 48 15.72 21.26 -1.80
C ALA A 48 16.08 19.87 -1.29
N ILE A 49 17.10 19.82 -0.44
CA ILE A 49 17.55 18.58 0.20
C ILE A 49 16.70 18.35 1.45
N LEU A 50 16.22 17.12 1.60
CA LEU A 50 15.43 16.65 2.72
C LEU A 50 16.20 15.50 3.41
N PHE A 51 16.34 15.57 4.74
CA PHE A 51 16.86 14.50 5.58
C PHE A 51 15.71 13.92 6.39
N ASN A 52 15.37 12.65 6.18
CA ASN A 52 14.21 11.98 6.77
C ASN A 52 12.93 12.83 6.67
N GLU A 53 12.63 13.34 5.47
CA GLU A 53 11.46 14.19 5.14
C GLU A 53 11.52 15.64 5.66
N GLU A 54 12.56 16.03 6.39
CA GLU A 54 12.74 17.41 6.87
C GLU A 54 13.75 18.19 6.03
N LYS A 55 13.41 19.43 5.67
CA LYS A 55 14.31 20.29 4.88
C LYS A 55 15.61 20.57 5.62
N THR A 56 16.72 20.36 4.92
CA THR A 56 18.07 20.56 5.45
C THR A 56 18.98 21.26 4.45
N GLU A 57 20.12 21.72 4.94
CA GLU A 57 21.19 22.28 4.14
C GLU A 57 22.27 21.23 3.88
N LEU A 58 22.92 21.30 2.72
CA LEU A 58 24.00 20.39 2.33
C LEU A 58 25.11 20.32 3.41
N SER A 59 25.50 21.48 3.95
CA SER A 59 26.54 21.61 4.99
C SER A 59 26.18 20.92 6.31
N SER A 60 24.90 20.65 6.55
CA SER A 60 24.42 20.02 7.79
C SER A 60 24.34 18.49 7.68
N LEU A 61 24.42 17.93 6.46
CA LEU A 61 24.22 16.51 6.23
C LEU A 61 25.23 15.65 6.96
N GLU A 62 26.53 15.96 6.87
CA GLU A 62 27.59 15.18 7.53
C GLU A 62 27.30 14.99 9.01
N LYS A 63 26.95 16.09 9.70
CA LYS A 63 26.63 16.07 11.12
C LYS A 63 25.35 15.28 11.41
N GLN A 64 24.26 15.55 10.68
CA GLN A 64 22.97 14.88 10.88
C GLN A 64 23.06 13.36 10.64
N ILE A 65 23.83 12.96 9.63
CA ILE A 65 24.11 11.56 9.32
C ILE A 65 24.88 10.92 10.49
N SER A 66 25.95 11.58 10.96
CA SER A 66 26.80 11.07 12.05
C SER A 66 26.01 10.94 13.35
N ASP A 67 25.25 11.97 13.75
CA ASP A 67 24.39 11.95 14.94
C ASP A 67 23.39 10.79 14.88
N ARG A 68 22.87 10.49 13.67
CA ARG A 68 21.92 9.40 13.46
C ARG A 68 22.57 8.02 13.48
N ILE A 69 23.80 7.91 12.98
CA ILE A 69 24.61 6.69 13.08
C ILE A 69 24.92 6.39 14.55
N ASP A 70 25.37 7.38 15.31
CA ASP A 70 25.68 7.22 16.74
C ASP A 70 24.45 6.75 17.50
N PHE A 71 23.28 7.36 17.23
CA PHE A 71 22.01 6.88 17.79
C PHE A 71 21.73 5.41 17.44
N PHE A 72 22.00 4.98 16.20
CA PHE A 72 21.78 3.59 15.81
C PHE A 72 22.75 2.62 16.50
N VAL A 73 24.02 3.01 16.64
CA VAL A 73 25.04 2.24 17.37
C VAL A 73 24.66 2.12 18.85
N GLU A 74 24.23 3.21 19.50
CA GLU A 74 23.77 3.18 20.89
C GLU A 74 22.56 2.26 21.11
N LYS A 75 21.72 2.11 20.09
CA LYS A 75 20.55 1.21 20.12
C LYS A 75 20.88 -0.24 19.75
N GLY A 76 22.14 -0.55 19.44
CA GLY A 76 22.61 -1.89 19.08
C GLY A 76 22.33 -2.29 17.63
N PHE A 77 22.22 -1.31 16.72
CA PHE A 77 22.11 -1.58 15.29
C PHE A 77 23.49 -1.54 14.64
N ASP A 78 23.93 -2.67 14.10
CA ASP A 78 25.30 -2.86 13.63
C ASP A 78 25.56 -2.33 12.22
N LYS A 79 24.52 -2.02 11.44
CA LYS A 79 24.66 -1.67 10.01
C LYS A 79 23.79 -0.48 9.62
N PRO A 80 24.27 0.75 9.84
CA PRO A 80 23.58 1.94 9.33
C PRO A 80 23.62 1.95 7.80
N THR A 81 22.48 2.22 7.18
CA THR A 81 22.35 2.33 5.73
C THR A 81 21.83 3.71 5.35
N VAL A 82 22.30 4.24 4.22
CA VAL A 82 21.81 5.52 3.70
C VAL A 82 21.27 5.34 2.31
N THR A 83 20.07 5.86 2.09
CA THR A 83 19.40 5.86 0.78
C THR A 83 19.30 7.29 0.29
N ILE A 84 19.87 7.57 -0.88
CA ILE A 84 19.70 8.83 -1.60
C ILE A 84 18.59 8.64 -2.63
N ARG A 85 17.50 9.41 -2.54
CA ARG A 85 16.40 9.42 -3.51
C ARG A 85 16.39 10.73 -4.28
N ILE A 86 16.59 10.68 -5.58
CA ILE A 86 16.58 11.85 -6.45
C ILE A 86 15.62 11.63 -7.62
N PHE A 87 15.15 12.72 -8.21
CA PHE A 87 14.43 12.65 -9.48
C PHE A 87 15.42 12.55 -10.65
N GLU A 88 15.00 11.96 -11.78
CA GLU A 88 15.83 11.80 -12.99
C GLU A 88 16.34 13.15 -13.54
N ASP A 89 15.59 14.23 -13.34
CA ASP A 89 15.90 15.60 -13.75
C ASP A 89 16.75 16.38 -12.73
N THR A 90 17.05 15.78 -11.57
CA THR A 90 17.92 16.41 -10.56
C THR A 90 19.33 16.60 -11.12
N SER A 91 19.89 17.80 -10.94
CA SER A 91 21.25 18.11 -11.38
C SER A 91 22.28 17.13 -10.84
N THR A 92 23.18 16.65 -11.70
CA THR A 92 24.29 15.76 -11.32
C THR A 92 25.17 16.38 -10.24
N GLU A 93 25.32 17.71 -10.26
CA GLU A 93 26.10 18.44 -9.25
C GLU A 93 25.53 18.26 -7.83
N ILE A 94 24.21 18.33 -7.69
CA ILE A 94 23.53 18.14 -6.40
C ILE A 94 23.78 16.72 -5.88
N LEU A 95 23.66 15.71 -6.76
CA LEU A 95 23.91 14.32 -6.38
C LEU A 95 25.36 14.09 -5.94
N GLU A 96 26.34 14.61 -6.68
CA GLU A 96 27.75 14.45 -6.33
C GLU A 96 28.11 15.18 -5.03
N ASN A 97 27.52 16.34 -4.79
CA ASN A 97 27.67 17.07 -3.54
C ASN A 97 27.10 16.27 -2.34
N ILE A 98 25.90 15.69 -2.48
CA ILE A 98 25.32 14.83 -1.43
C ILE A 98 26.21 13.60 -1.19
N LYS A 99 26.69 12.94 -2.25
CA LYS A 99 27.62 11.80 -2.12
C LYS A 99 28.91 12.19 -1.40
N ALA A 100 29.44 13.39 -1.66
CA ALA A 100 30.65 13.87 -1.01
C ALA A 100 30.45 14.02 0.51
N GLU A 101 29.31 14.57 0.94
CA GLU A 101 28.96 14.70 2.37
C GLU A 101 28.76 13.33 3.03
N VAL A 102 28.05 12.42 2.37
CA VAL A 102 27.84 11.05 2.86
C VAL A 102 29.17 10.31 3.05
N ARG A 103 30.11 10.46 2.11
CA ARG A 103 31.44 9.81 2.16
C ARG A 103 32.33 10.27 3.32
N LYS A 104 32.05 11.41 3.95
CA LYS A 104 32.79 11.87 5.14
C LYS A 104 32.43 11.09 6.40
N THR A 105 31.30 10.37 6.37
CA THR A 105 30.77 9.63 7.52
C THR A 105 31.15 8.15 7.47
N SER A 106 30.91 7.42 8.55
CA SER A 106 31.27 5.99 8.69
C SER A 106 30.27 5.03 8.05
N ILE A 107 29.47 5.46 7.07
CA ILE A 107 28.47 4.61 6.42
C ILE A 107 29.15 3.55 5.55
N GLU A 108 28.75 2.29 5.73
CA GLU A 108 29.20 1.18 4.89
C GLU A 108 28.32 0.99 3.64
N PHE A 109 27.01 1.21 3.77
CA PHE A 109 26.03 0.92 2.71
C PHE A 109 25.34 2.18 2.21
N LEU A 110 25.62 2.54 0.96
CA LEU A 110 24.96 3.63 0.25
C LEU A 110 24.11 3.08 -0.90
N ASP A 111 22.81 3.31 -0.82
CA ASP A 111 21.85 3.05 -1.90
C ASP A 111 21.48 4.36 -2.60
N ILE A 112 21.42 4.33 -3.93
CA ILE A 112 21.08 5.50 -4.75
C ILE A 112 19.93 5.12 -5.67
N GLN A 113 18.81 5.81 -5.49
CA GLN A 113 17.58 5.57 -6.23
C GLN A 113 17.25 6.80 -7.07
N GLN A 114 17.13 6.59 -8.39
CA GLN A 114 16.62 7.59 -9.32
C GLN A 114 15.15 7.31 -9.60
N THR A 115 14.32 8.31 -9.36
CA THR A 115 12.87 8.23 -9.57
C THR A 115 12.50 9.01 -10.82
N LYS A 116 11.91 8.33 -11.80
CA LYS A 116 11.31 9.00 -12.97
C LYS A 116 9.90 9.43 -12.61
N LYS A 117 9.56 10.70 -12.85
CA LYS A 117 8.17 11.15 -12.84
C LYS A 117 7.47 10.54 -14.05
N VAL A 118 6.77 9.44 -13.83
CA VAL A 118 5.86 8.89 -14.84
C VAL A 118 4.59 9.71 -14.76
N GLU A 119 4.53 10.78 -15.54
CA GLU A 119 3.24 11.34 -15.92
C GLU A 119 2.50 10.24 -16.66
N LYS A 120 1.57 9.58 -15.97
CA LYS A 120 0.65 8.67 -16.63
C LYS A 120 -0.17 9.52 -17.58
N LYS A 121 0.27 9.63 -18.84
CA LYS A 121 -0.59 9.98 -19.97
C LYS A 121 -1.64 8.88 -20.03
N VAL A 122 -2.66 9.00 -19.18
CA VAL A 122 -3.92 8.31 -19.38
C VAL A 122 -4.45 8.99 -20.62
N GLU A 123 -4.21 8.40 -21.80
CA GLU A 123 -4.92 8.79 -23.01
C GLU A 123 -6.39 8.86 -22.61
N GLU A 124 -6.93 10.08 -22.61
CA GLU A 124 -8.30 10.29 -22.21
C GLU A 124 -9.17 9.42 -23.09
N VAL A 125 -10.06 8.63 -22.48
CA VAL A 125 -10.99 7.82 -23.25
C VAL A 125 -11.79 8.74 -24.16
N ASP A 126 -11.87 8.37 -25.43
CA ASP A 126 -12.56 9.15 -26.45
C ASP A 126 -14.00 9.50 -26.02
N SER A 127 -14.45 10.70 -26.39
CA SER A 127 -15.77 11.20 -26.01
C SER A 127 -16.93 10.30 -26.47
N LEU A 128 -16.77 9.59 -27.59
CA LEU A 128 -17.75 8.63 -28.11
C LEU A 128 -17.80 7.37 -27.25
N ASP A 129 -16.65 6.88 -26.80
CA ASP A 129 -16.55 5.73 -25.89
C ASP A 129 -17.24 6.04 -24.55
N ILE A 130 -17.06 7.26 -24.04
CA ILE A 130 -17.74 7.74 -22.82
C ILE A 130 -19.25 7.85 -23.01
N GLN A 131 -19.71 8.35 -24.17
CA GLN A 131 -21.14 8.45 -24.47
C GLN A 131 -21.79 7.07 -24.57
N LYS A 132 -21.14 6.12 -25.27
CA LYS A 132 -21.62 4.74 -25.36
C LYS A 132 -21.65 4.07 -23.98
N TYR A 133 -20.62 4.27 -23.16
CA TYR A 133 -20.60 3.81 -21.77
C TYR A 133 -21.79 4.37 -20.98
N LYS A 134 -22.02 5.68 -21.02
CA LYS A 134 -23.14 6.32 -20.32
C LYS A 134 -24.49 5.77 -20.75
N LYS A 135 -24.67 5.54 -22.06
CA LYS A 135 -25.90 4.98 -22.62
C LYS A 135 -26.16 3.58 -22.07
N ILE A 136 -25.15 2.71 -22.09
CA ILE A 136 -25.25 1.33 -21.58
C ILE A 136 -25.60 1.32 -20.08
N ILE A 137 -24.88 2.09 -19.27
CA ILE A 137 -25.13 2.16 -17.82
C ILE A 137 -26.51 2.75 -17.51
N THR A 138 -26.96 3.76 -18.26
CA THR A 138 -28.27 4.38 -18.04
C THR A 138 -29.40 3.45 -18.43
N ALA A 139 -29.33 2.80 -19.59
CA ALA A 139 -30.33 1.84 -20.06
C ALA A 139 -30.49 0.69 -19.07
N TRP A 140 -29.37 0.17 -18.58
CA TRP A 140 -29.38 -0.87 -17.56
C TRP A 140 -29.96 -0.40 -16.22
N LYS A 141 -29.71 0.85 -15.79
CA LYS A 141 -30.29 1.39 -14.54
C LYS A 141 -31.81 1.54 -14.62
N GLN A 142 -32.32 1.76 -15.83
CA GLN A 142 -33.76 1.88 -16.11
C GLN A 142 -34.49 0.53 -16.12
N GLN A 143 -33.77 -0.59 -16.21
CA GLN A 143 -34.37 -1.92 -16.06
C GLN A 143 -34.76 -2.18 -14.59
N ASN A 144 -35.86 -2.92 -14.41
CA ASN A 144 -36.31 -3.40 -13.11
C ASN A 144 -35.20 -4.23 -12.45
N GLU A 145 -34.99 -4.08 -11.14
CA GLU A 145 -33.83 -4.65 -10.44
C GLU A 145 -33.71 -6.17 -10.58
N THR A 146 -34.84 -6.86 -10.66
CA THR A 146 -34.93 -8.32 -10.81
C THR A 146 -34.49 -8.80 -12.19
N ASP A 147 -34.68 -7.95 -13.20
CA ASP A 147 -34.55 -8.25 -14.63
C ASP A 147 -33.30 -7.58 -15.25
N ARG A 148 -32.45 -6.97 -14.41
CA ARG A 148 -31.22 -6.31 -14.86
C ARG A 148 -30.24 -7.32 -15.44
N THR A 149 -30.07 -7.30 -16.75
CA THR A 149 -29.10 -8.13 -17.46
C THR A 149 -28.25 -7.26 -18.39
N PHE A 150 -26.98 -7.63 -18.53
CA PHE A 150 -26.13 -7.11 -19.60
C PHE A 150 -25.94 -8.21 -20.65
N ASN A 151 -25.85 -7.83 -21.91
CA ASN A 151 -25.26 -8.71 -22.91
C ASN A 151 -23.73 -8.73 -22.71
N LYS A 152 -23.09 -9.82 -23.16
CA LYS A 152 -21.64 -10.03 -23.01
C LYS A 152 -20.78 -8.92 -23.62
N ALA A 153 -21.14 -8.45 -24.82
CA ALA A 153 -20.40 -7.41 -25.54
C ALA A 153 -20.40 -6.06 -24.78
N ASP A 154 -21.52 -5.70 -24.16
CA ASP A 154 -21.65 -4.48 -23.37
C ASP A 154 -20.86 -4.58 -22.07
N VAL A 155 -20.81 -5.76 -21.42
CA VAL A 155 -19.94 -5.98 -20.26
C VAL A 155 -18.47 -5.79 -20.61
N GLU A 156 -18.00 -6.38 -21.70
CA GLU A 156 -16.62 -6.25 -22.16
C GLU A 156 -16.28 -4.79 -22.50
N PHE A 157 -17.17 -4.12 -23.25
CA PHE A 157 -17.00 -2.72 -23.59
C PHE A 157 -16.92 -1.83 -22.35
N VAL A 158 -17.88 -1.95 -21.44
CA VAL A 158 -17.96 -1.16 -20.19
C VAL A 158 -16.72 -1.38 -19.33
N ARG A 159 -16.25 -2.63 -19.17
CA ARG A 159 -15.02 -2.93 -18.42
C ARG A 159 -13.78 -2.32 -19.06
N ASN A 160 -13.65 -2.43 -20.38
CA ASN A 160 -12.49 -1.91 -21.11
C ASN A 160 -12.44 -0.39 -21.10
N VAL A 161 -13.58 0.28 -21.21
CA VAL A 161 -13.68 1.74 -21.09
C VAL A 161 -13.41 2.20 -19.65
N TYR A 162 -14.04 1.57 -18.65
CA TYR A 162 -13.88 1.95 -17.24
C TYR A 162 -12.42 1.87 -16.76
N LYS A 163 -11.67 0.83 -17.16
CA LYS A 163 -10.24 0.67 -16.81
C LYS A 163 -9.34 1.78 -17.37
N ARG A 164 -9.77 2.44 -18.45
CA ARG A 164 -9.00 3.49 -19.14
C ARG A 164 -9.44 4.90 -18.76
N MET A 165 -10.61 5.08 -18.14
CA MET A 165 -11.08 6.39 -17.72
C MET A 165 -10.22 6.99 -16.60
N ASN A 166 -9.95 8.30 -16.69
CA ASN A 166 -9.41 9.04 -15.56
C ASN A 166 -10.51 9.35 -14.51
N PHE A 167 -10.11 9.77 -13.31
CA PHE A 167 -11.04 10.02 -12.20
C PHE A 167 -12.16 11.03 -12.57
N ASN A 168 -11.81 12.11 -13.27
CA ASN A 168 -12.79 13.13 -13.67
C ASN A 168 -13.82 12.56 -14.67
N GLN A 169 -13.37 11.73 -15.61
CA GLN A 169 -14.25 11.04 -16.56
C GLN A 169 -15.16 10.03 -15.83
N MET A 170 -14.64 9.27 -14.86
CA MET A 170 -15.44 8.33 -14.06
C MET A 170 -16.54 9.05 -13.26
N MET A 171 -16.20 10.17 -12.61
CA MET A 171 -17.15 10.96 -11.83
C MET A 171 -18.28 11.53 -12.70
N ARG A 172 -17.98 11.93 -13.94
CA ARG A 172 -18.98 12.43 -14.91
C ARG A 172 -19.76 11.33 -15.61
N ALA A 173 -19.17 10.14 -15.79
CA ALA A 173 -19.75 9.00 -16.49
C ALA A 173 -20.65 8.13 -15.61
N GLY A 174 -20.48 8.22 -14.29
CA GLY A 174 -21.19 7.41 -13.32
C GLY A 174 -20.45 6.10 -13.03
N LYS A 175 -20.42 5.72 -11.75
CA LYS A 175 -19.75 4.51 -11.29
C LYS A 175 -20.45 3.26 -11.85
N LEU A 176 -19.63 2.22 -12.11
CA LEU A 176 -20.11 0.86 -12.23
C LEU A 176 -20.90 0.50 -10.95
N PRO A 177 -22.07 -0.13 -11.06
CA PRO A 177 -22.81 -0.64 -9.92
C PRO A 177 -21.96 -1.64 -9.13
N SER A 178 -21.98 -1.58 -7.80
CA SER A 178 -21.21 -2.48 -6.91
C SER A 178 -21.73 -3.93 -6.86
N PHE A 179 -22.37 -4.45 -7.91
CA PHE A 179 -22.90 -5.81 -7.92
C PHE A 179 -22.48 -6.63 -9.14
N VAL A 180 -22.50 -7.95 -8.96
CA VAL A 180 -22.14 -8.94 -9.98
C VAL A 180 -23.22 -8.94 -11.07
N PRO A 181 -22.93 -8.46 -12.30
CA PRO A 181 -23.93 -8.38 -13.35
C PRO A 181 -24.38 -9.79 -13.79
N LYS A 182 -25.69 -10.00 -13.94
CA LYS A 182 -26.22 -11.15 -14.68
C LYS A 182 -25.93 -10.93 -16.16
N VAL A 183 -25.27 -11.89 -16.81
CA VAL A 183 -24.90 -11.83 -18.23
C VAL A 183 -25.77 -12.79 -19.01
N GLU A 184 -26.46 -12.29 -20.02
CA GLU A 184 -27.16 -13.13 -21.00
C GLU A 184 -26.20 -13.48 -22.13
N GLU A 185 -25.99 -14.78 -22.34
CA GLU A 185 -25.37 -15.31 -23.55
C GLU A 185 -26.50 -15.79 -24.47
N LEU A 186 -26.53 -15.29 -25.70
CA LEU A 186 -27.39 -15.88 -26.72
C LEU A 186 -26.76 -17.22 -27.09
N ASP A 187 -27.45 -18.32 -26.77
CA ASP A 187 -27.12 -19.62 -27.35
C ASP A 187 -27.27 -19.49 -28.87
N THR A 188 -26.15 -19.38 -29.57
CA THR A 188 -26.13 -19.56 -31.02
C THR A 188 -26.43 -21.04 -31.26
N ILE A 189 -27.70 -21.34 -31.55
CA ILE A 189 -28.08 -22.62 -32.16
C ILE A 189 -27.44 -22.63 -33.55
N ASN A 190 -26.31 -23.33 -33.68
CA ASN A 190 -25.80 -23.83 -34.95
C ASN A 190 -26.30 -25.25 -35.15
#